data_AF-A0A2W6B142-F1
#
_entry.id   AF-A0A2W6B142-F1
#
_cell.length_a   1.000
_cell.length_b   1.000
_cell.length_c   1.000
_cell.angle_alpha   90.00
_cell.angle_beta   90.00
_cell.angle_gamma   90.00
#
_symmetry.space_group_name_H-M   'P 1'
#
loop_
_entity.id
_entity.type
_entity.pdbx_description
1 polymer ?
#
loop_
_entity_poly.entity_id
_entity_poly.type
_entity_poly.pdbx_seq_one_letter_code
_entity_poly.pdbx_strand_id
1 'polypeptide(L)' 'MTQAEQAVAPAARAAEPVLEVDDLHLSFRVRGADKQAIHGVSFSIGRNESFGLVGESG' A
#
# COMPACT_ATOMS: atom_id res chain seq x y z
N MET A 1 -1.97 38.62 -0.65
CA MET A 1 -2.61 37.42 -0.08
C MET A 1 -2.04 36.23 -0.85
N THR A 2 -0.73 35.96 -0.75
CA THR A 2 -0.09 35.04 0.23
C THR A 2 -0.71 33.64 0.13
N GLN A 3 -0.25 32.81 -0.81
CA GLN A 3 0.85 31.82 -0.72
C GLN A 3 0.47 30.54 0.05
N ALA A 4 0.54 29.42 -0.68
CA ALA A 4 1.01 28.11 -0.24
C ALA A 4 1.21 27.29 -1.54
N GLU A 5 2.22 27.56 -2.37
CA GLU A 5 3.54 26.93 -2.24
C GLU A 5 3.53 25.69 -1.33
N GLN A 6 2.96 24.60 -1.83
CA GLN A 6 3.37 23.26 -1.42
C GLN A 6 4.58 22.90 -2.29
N ALA A 7 5.74 23.44 -1.91
CA ALA A 7 7.01 22.84 -2.30
C ALA A 7 7.02 21.44 -1.68
N VAL A 8 6.67 20.42 -2.46
CA VAL A 8 7.09 19.06 -2.12
C VAL A 8 8.59 19.08 -2.25
N ALA A 9 9.25 19.20 -1.09
CA ALA A 9 10.68 19.13 -0.95
C ALA A 9 11.20 17.90 -1.71
N PRO A 10 12.39 17.97 -2.34
CA PRO A 10 12.97 16.84 -3.03
C PRO A 10 13.51 15.83 -2.00
N ALA A 11 12.61 15.16 -1.28
CA ALA A 11 12.89 13.92 -0.59
C ALA A 11 12.91 12.80 -1.65
N ALA A 12 13.85 12.95 -2.59
CA ALA A 12 14.00 12.17 -3.80
C ALA A 12 12.77 12.25 -4.74
N ARG A 13 13.03 12.27 -6.06
CA ARG A 13 12.29 11.31 -6.89
C ARG A 13 12.66 9.95 -6.32
N ALA A 14 12.03 9.55 -5.21
CA ALA A 14 12.11 8.20 -4.71
C ALA A 14 11.70 7.36 -5.92
N ALA A 15 12.62 6.54 -6.42
CA ALA A 15 12.46 5.85 -7.69
C ALA A 15 11.03 5.30 -7.78
N GLU A 16 10.34 5.59 -8.89
CA GLU A 16 8.96 5.16 -9.13
C GLU A 16 8.77 3.74 -8.57
N PRO A 17 7.80 3.54 -7.67
CA PRO A 17 7.66 2.28 -6.97
C PRO A 17 7.53 1.17 -8.00
N VAL A 18 8.23 0.06 -7.76
CA VAL A 18 8.11 -1.10 -8.64
C VAL A 18 6.81 -1.85 -8.38
N LEU A 19 6.23 -1.69 -7.19
CA LEU A 19 4.90 -2.16 -6.83
C LEU A 19 4.19 -1.06 -6.03
N GLU A 20 2.96 -0.77 -6.42
CA GLU A 20 2.05 0.06 -5.66
C GLU A 20 0.76 -0.73 -5.47
N VAL A 21 0.33 -0.84 -4.21
CA VAL A 21 -0.92 -1.45 -3.80
C VAL A 21 -1.71 -0.34 -3.11
N ASP A 22 -2.92 -0.09 -3.62
CA ASP A 22 -3.82 0.91 -3.06
C ASP A 22 -5.18 0.28 -2.74
N ASP A 23 -5.66 0.52 -1.52
CA ASP A 23 -6.94 0.10 -0.98
C ASP A 23 -7.31 -1.36 -1.29
N LEU A 24 -6.38 -2.29 -1.06
CA LEU A 24 -6.59 -3.69 -1.37
C LEU A 24 -7.64 -4.31 -0.43
N HIS A 25 -8.73 -4.78 -1.02
CA HIS A 25 -9.75 -5.60 -0.36
C HIS A 25 -9.77 -7.00 -0.96
N LEU A 26 -9.74 -8.02 -0.10
CA LEU A 26 -9.82 -9.42 -0.53
C LEU A 26 -10.79 -10.18 0.37
N SER A 27 -11.68 -10.96 -0.24
CA SER A 27 -12.61 -11.85 0.47
C SER A 27 -12.57 -13.25 -0.14
N PHE A 28 -12.64 -14.26 0.71
CA PHE A 28 -12.79 -15.66 0.30
C PHE A 28 -14.23 -16.12 0.49
N ARG A 29 -14.75 -16.88 -0.47
CA ARG A 29 -16.03 -17.57 -0.32
C ARG A 29 -15.85 -18.83 0.52
N VAL A 30 -16.39 -18.86 1.72
CA VAL A 30 -16.32 -20.01 2.65
C VAL A 30 -17.73 -20.41 3.06
N ARG A 31 -18.13 -21.66 2.76
CA ARG A 31 -19.46 -22.20 3.08
C ARG A 31 -20.61 -21.30 2.61
N GLY A 32 -20.46 -20.69 1.43
CA GLY A 32 -21.46 -19.80 0.83
C GLY A 32 -21.43 -18.35 1.32
N ALA A 33 -20.71 -18.04 2.41
CA ALA A 33 -20.53 -16.69 2.92
C ALA A 33 -19.21 -16.09 2.44
N ASP A 34 -19.20 -14.78 2.20
CA ASP A 34 -17.95 -14.04 1.96
C ASP A 34 -17.28 -13.73 3.30
N LYS A 35 -16.02 -14.14 3.44
CA LYS A 35 -15.18 -13.83 4.58
C LYS A 35 -14.04 -12.92 4.13
N GLN A 36 -14.05 -11.68 4.60
CA GLN A 36 -13.00 -10.72 4.31
C GLN A 36 -11.68 -11.14 4.96
N ALA A 37 -10.60 -11.12 4.19
CA ALA A 37 -9.24 -11.48 4.61
C ALA A 37 -8.28 -10.28 4.55
N ILE A 38 -8.51 -9.33 3.63
CA ILE A 38 -7.74 -8.08 3.58
C ILE A 38 -8.72 -6.90 3.69
N HIS A 39 -8.39 -5.95 4.56
CA HIS A 39 -9.20 -4.79 4.89
C HIS A 39 -8.49 -3.49 4.45
N GLY A 40 -8.64 -3.09 3.19
CA GLY A 40 -8.20 -1.78 2.69
C GLY A 40 -6.72 -1.51 2.96
N VAL A 41 -5.85 -2.37 2.46
CA VAL A 41 -4.39 -2.25 2.68
C VAL A 41 -3.74 -1.51 1.53
N SER A 42 -3.01 -0.43 1.84
CA SER A 42 -2.17 0.30 0.88
C SER A 42 -0.69 0.23 1.27
N PHE A 43 0.19 -0.06 0.31
CA PHE A 43 1.64 0.00 0.48
C PHE A 43 2.35 0.10 -0.88
N SER A 44 3.61 0.57 -0.86
CA SER A 44 4.47 0.64 -2.04
C SER A 44 5.79 -0.06 -1.76
N ILE A 45 6.36 -0.70 -2.77
CA ILE A 45 7.72 -1.26 -2.72
C ILE A 45 8.56 -0.54 -3.78
N GLY A 46 9.66 0.06 -3.34
CA GLY A 46 10.64 0.75 -4.15
C GLY A 46 11.61 -0.20 -4.85
N ARG A 47 12.34 0.35 -5.83
CA ARG A 47 13.38 -0.42 -6.54
C ARG A 47 14.52 -0.78 -5.58
N ASN A 48 14.96 -2.05 -5.63
CA ASN A 48 16.00 -2.61 -4.76
C ASN A 48 15.63 -2.60 -3.26
N GLU A 49 14.34 -2.49 -2.93
CA GLU A 49 13.85 -2.58 -1.56
C GLU A 49 13.54 -4.04 -1.19
N SER A 50 13.91 -4.42 0.03
CA SER A 50 13.48 -5.68 0.64
C SER A 50 12.27 -5.42 1.54
N PHE A 51 11.10 -5.90 1.13
CA PHE A 51 9.86 -5.78 1.88
C PHE A 51 9.51 -7.11 2.58
N GLY A 52 9.15 -7.05 3.86
CA GLY A 52 8.75 -8.22 4.65
C GLY A 52 7.32 -8.07 5.16
N LEU A 53 6.45 -9.03 4.83
CA LEU A 53 5.13 -9.16 5.41
C LEU A 53 5.15 -10.30 6.45
N VAL A 54 4.76 -9.99 7.68
CA VAL A 54 4.72 -10.95 8.79
C VAL A 54 3.35 -10.91 9.46
N GLY A 55 2.89 -12.05 9.97
CA GLY A 55 1.61 -12.17 10.65
C GLY A 55 1.45 -13.52 11.35
N GLU A 56 0.47 -13.59 12.25
CA GLU A 56 -0.03 -14.86 12.76
C GLU A 56 -0.67 -15.66 11.61
N SER A 57 -0.80 -16.97 11.79
CA SER A 57 -1.53 -17.81 10.84
C SER A 57 -3.02 -17.41 10.78
N GLY A 58 -3.40 -16.67 9.74
CA GLY A 58 -4.81 -16.42 9.41
C GLY A 58 -5.09 -14.99 8.99
#